data_AF-A0A938E8Y3-F1
#
_entry.id   AF-A0A938E8Y3-F1
#
_cell.length_a   1.000
_cell.length_b   1.000
_cell.length_c   1.000
_cell.angle_alpha   90.00
_cell.angle_beta   90.00
_cell.angle_gamma   90.00
#
_symmetry.space_group_name_H-M   'P 1'
#
loop_
_entity.id
_entity.type
_entity.pdbx_description
1 polymer ?
#
loop_
_entity_poly.entity_id
_entity_poly.type
_entity_poly.pdbx_seq_one_letter_code
_entity_poly.pdbx_strand_id
1 'polypeptide(L)' 'MVYVFAPLQVLLGAAVVALVLMHSGRDTGFGGIGFTPQSQGGQHIVERNLTRLTVVIGVLFTINTVILYRVLA' A
#
# COMPACT_ATOMS: atom_id res chain seq x y z
N MET A 1 -26.08 -0.41 -0.04
CA MET A 1 -24.90 0.41 0.28
C MET A 1 -23.80 -0.40 0.95
N VAL A 2 -24.09 -1.13 2.04
CA VAL A 2 -23.11 -1.99 2.73
C VAL A 2 -22.44 -3.02 1.81
N TYR A 3 -23.20 -3.66 0.90
CA TYR A 3 -22.68 -4.66 -0.05
C TYR A 3 -21.58 -4.16 -1.00
N VAL A 4 -21.40 -2.86 -1.14
CA VAL A 4 -20.34 -2.26 -1.98
C VAL A 4 -19.15 -1.84 -1.12
N PHE A 5 -19.41 -1.09 -0.05
CA PHE A 5 -18.35 -0.51 0.78
C PHE A 5 -17.62 -1.55 1.65
N ALA A 6 -18.29 -2.63 2.07
CA ALA A 6 -17.70 -3.69 2.87
C ALA A 6 -16.63 -4.50 2.10
N PRO A 7 -16.91 -5.10 0.91
CA PRO A 7 -15.86 -5.77 0.15
C PRO A 7 -14.77 -4.80 -0.34
N LEU A 8 -15.14 -3.55 -0.66
CA LEU A 8 -14.17 -2.51 -1.01
C LEU A 8 -13.19 -2.23 0.14
N GLN A 9 -13.67 -2.23 1.39
CA GLN A 9 -12.83 -2.06 2.57
C GLN A 9 -11.79 -3.18 2.71
N VAL A 10 -12.20 -4.42 2.43
CA VAL A 10 -11.29 -5.59 2.46
C VAL A 10 -10.22 -5.46 1.37
N LEU A 11 -10.61 -5.08 0.15
CA LEU A 11 -9.67 -4.88 -0.95
C LEU A 11 -8.69 -3.74 -0.68
N LEU A 12 -9.17 -2.60 -0.16
CA LEU A 12 -8.32 -1.48 0.23
C LEU A 12 -7.37 -1.87 1.37
N GLY A 13 -7.84 -2.62 2.36
CA GLY A 13 -7.00 -3.14 3.45
C GLY A 13 -5.89 -4.07 2.94
N ALA A 14 -6.24 -5.03 2.08
CA ALA A 14 -5.26 -5.92 1.44
C ALA A 14 -4.25 -5.13 0.60
N ALA A 15 -4.71 -4.12 -0.15
CA ALA A 15 -3.83 -3.24 -0.92
C ALA A 15 -2.86 -2.46 -0.02
N VAL A 16 -3.32 -1.84 1.07
CA VAL A 16 -2.44 -1.15 2.03
C VAL A 16 -1.38 -2.10 2.59
N VAL A 17 -1.78 -3.31 3.02
CA VAL A 17 -0.83 -4.29 3.56
C VAL A 17 0.21 -4.67 2.51
N ALA A 18 -0.21 -5.00 1.29
CA ALA A 18 0.71 -5.34 0.20
C ALA A 18 1.68 -4.18 -0.11
N LEU A 19 1.17 -2.95 -0.17
CA LEU A 19 1.96 -1.76 -0.46
C LEU A 19 2.99 -1.42 0.63
N VAL A 20 2.63 -1.61 1.90
CA VAL A 20 3.54 -1.44 3.03
C VAL A 20 4.61 -2.53 3.03
N LEU A 21 4.25 -3.79 2.76
CA LEU A 21 5.24 -4.88 2.67
C LEU A 21 6.22 -4.66 1.51
N MET A 22 5.77 -4.09 0.39
CA MET A 22 6.65 -3.71 -0.72
C MET A 22 7.63 -2.57 -0.36
N HIS A 23 7.32 -1.74 0.64
CA HIS A 23 8.30 -0.79 1.20
C HIS A 23 9.36 -1.52 2.04
N SER A 24 8.99 -2.56 2.79
CA SER A 24 9.92 -3.30 3.66
C SER A 24 10.88 -4.21 2.90
N GLY A 25 10.48 -4.76 1.75
CA GLY A 25 11.28 -5.73 1.00
C GLY A 25 12.59 -5.20 0.39
N ARG A 26 12.84 -3.89 0.48
CA ARG A 26 14.03 -3.25 -0.08
C ARG A 26 15.31 -3.56 0.72
N ASP A 27 15.21 -3.73 2.04
CA ASP A 27 16.38 -3.87 2.93
C ASP A 27 16.42 -5.20 3.70
N THR A 28 15.37 -6.04 3.63
CA THR A 28 15.24 -7.26 4.44
C THR A 28 14.98 -8.56 3.65
N GLY A 29 14.95 -8.51 2.30
CA GLY A 29 14.60 -9.65 1.43
C GLY A 29 15.78 -10.25 0.63
N PHE A 30 15.47 -11.16 -0.32
CA PHE A 30 16.43 -11.86 -1.20
C PHE A 30 17.44 -10.96 -1.95
N GLY A 31 17.13 -9.67 -2.14
CA GLY A 31 18.05 -8.68 -2.74
C GLY A 31 19.21 -8.24 -1.84
N GLY A 32 19.14 -8.53 -0.52
CA GLY A 32 20.21 -8.33 0.46
C GLY A 32 21.14 -9.53 0.64
N ILE A 33 20.84 -10.68 0.02
CA ILE A 33 21.64 -11.92 0.13
C ILE A 33 22.79 -11.96 -0.90
N GLY A 34 23.22 -10.78 -1.37
CA GLY A 34 24.30 -10.64 -2.34
C GLY A 34 24.56 -9.18 -2.67
N PHE A 35 25.76 -8.91 -3.20
CA PHE A 35 26.16 -7.59 -3.66
C PHE A 35 25.44 -7.27 -4.98
N THR A 36 24.17 -6.91 -4.92
CA THR A 36 23.44 -6.39 -6.09
C THR A 36 23.80 -4.92 -6.21
N PRO A 37 24.53 -4.48 -7.25
CA PRO A 37 24.81 -3.06 -7.43
C PRO A 37 23.48 -2.31 -7.48
N GLN A 38 23.22 -1.46 -6.49
CA GLN A 38 22.02 -0.63 -6.48
C GLN A 38 22.08 0.31 -7.68
N SER A 39 21.26 0.03 -8.69
CA SER A 39 21.02 0.96 -9.80
C SER A 39 20.26 2.17 -9.26
N GLN A 40 21.01 3.17 -8.81
CA GLN A 40 20.49 4.38 -8.16
C GLN A 40 19.53 5.19 -9.05
N GLY A 41 19.61 5.05 -10.38
CA GLY A 41 18.78 5.84 -11.32
C GLY A 41 17.32 5.39 -11.40
N GLY A 42 17.04 4.09 -11.44
CA GLY A 42 15.69 3.55 -11.65
C GLY A 42 14.91 3.29 -10.36
N GLN A 43 15.61 2.86 -9.30
CA GLN A 43 14.98 2.52 -8.02
C GLN A 43 14.37 3.73 -7.30
N HIS A 44 15.00 4.91 -7.41
CA HIS A 44 14.51 6.13 -6.74
C HIS A 44 13.18 6.65 -7.32
N ILE A 45 12.86 6.31 -8.58
CA ILE A 45 11.56 6.63 -9.18
C ILE A 45 10.51 5.66 -8.65
N VAL A 46 10.82 4.37 -8.59
CA VAL A 46 9.90 3.33 -8.10
C VAL A 46 9.51 3.58 -6.64
N GLU A 47 10.47 3.92 -5.77
CA GLU A 47 10.19 4.25 -4.36
C GLU A 47 9.23 5.43 -4.22
N ARG A 48 9.51 6.53 -4.91
CA ARG A 48 8.66 7.72 -4.86
C ARG A 48 7.25 7.44 -5.36
N ASN A 49 7.10 6.62 -6.40
CA ASN A 49 5.79 6.20 -6.89
C ASN A 49 5.07 5.27 -5.91
N LEU A 50 5.79 4.32 -5.31
CA LEU A 50 5.23 3.40 -4.32
C LEU A 50 4.74 4.15 -3.08
N THR A 51 5.49 5.14 -2.60
CA THR A 51 5.08 6.01 -1.49
C THR A 51 3.83 6.81 -1.86
N ARG A 52 3.80 7.44 -3.04
CA ARG A 52 2.63 8.20 -3.50
C ARG A 52 1.38 7.32 -3.57
N LEU A 53 1.52 6.14 -4.16
CA LEU A 53 0.42 5.20 -4.31
C LEU A 53 -0.07 4.70 -2.94
N THR A 54 0.85 4.41 -2.01
CA THR A 54 0.49 4.01 -0.64
C THR A 54 -0.28 5.10 0.10
N VAL A 55 0.15 6.36 -0.02
CA VAL A 55 -0.57 7.50 0.56
C VAL A 55 -1.98 7.61 -0.02
N VAL A 56 -2.12 7.54 -1.34
CA VAL A 56 -3.44 7.62 -2.00
C VAL A 56 -4.36 6.49 -1.53
N ILE A 57 -3.89 5.25 -1.54
CA ILE A 57 -4.69 4.09 -1.11
C ILE A 57 -5.01 4.15 0.39
N GLY A 58 -4.07 4.60 1.23
CA GLY A 58 -4.30 4.79 2.67
C GLY A 58 -5.36 5.85 2.98
N VAL A 59 -5.39 6.95 2.23
CA VAL A 59 -6.44 7.97 2.33
C VAL A 59 -7.80 7.39 1.92
N LEU A 60 -7.87 6.66 0.81
CA LEU A 60 -9.10 6.00 0.36
C LEU A 60 -9.62 4.98 1.38
N PHE A 61 -8.72 4.18 1.97
CA PHE A 61 -9.06 3.25 3.04
C PHE A 61 -9.66 3.98 4.26
N THR A 62 -9.04 5.09 4.67
CA THR A 62 -9.51 5.88 5.82
C THR A 62 -10.90 6.49 5.55
N ILE A 63 -11.10 7.08 4.38
CA ILE A 63 -12.40 7.65 3.97
C ILE A 63 -13.47 6.56 3.94
N ASN A 64 -13.17 5.40 3.34
CA ASN A 64 -14.12 4.30 3.26
C ASN A 64 -14.47 3.75 4.66
N THR A 65 -13.49 3.72 5.59
CA THR A 65 -13.72 3.36 6.99
C THR A 65 -14.74 4.29 7.66
N VAL A 66 -14.61 5.61 7.46
CA VAL A 66 -15.54 6.61 8.03
C VAL A 66 -16.93 6.48 7.42
N ILE A 67 -17.03 6.24 6.10
CA ILE A 67 -18.30 6.00 5.41
C ILE A 67 -18.97 4.75 5.97
N LEU A 68 -18.23 3.65 6.08
CA LEU A 68 -18.76 2.37 6.56
C LEU A 68 -19.24 2.48 8.01
N TYR A 69 -18.48 3.19 8.86
CA TYR A 69 -18.90 3.50 10.23
C TYR A 69 -20.23 4.27 10.26
N ARG A 70 -20.39 5.31 9.44
CA ARG A 70 -21.63 6.09 9.38
C ARG A 70 -22.82 5.33 8.78
N VAL A 71 -22.59 4.36 7.90
CA VAL A 71 -23.64 3.56 7.25
C VAL A 71 -24.11 2.42 8.16
N LEU A 72 -23.26 1.94 9.06
CA LEU A 72 -23.54 0.82 9.96
C LEU A 72 -23.95 1.25 11.37
N ALA A 73 -23.63 2.48 11.77
CA ALA A 73 -24.10 3.12 13.01
C ALA A 73 -25.56 3.57 12.90
#